data_AF-A0A2T0LTZ1-F1
#
_entry.id   AF-A0A2T0LTZ1-F1
#
_cell.length_a   1.000
_cell.length_b   1.000
_cell.length_c   1.000
_cell.angle_alpha   90.00
_cell.angle_beta   90.00
_cell.angle_gamma   90.00
#
_symmetry.space_group_name_H-M   'P 1'
#
loop_
_entity.id
_entity.type
_entity.pdbx_description
1 polymer ?
#
loop_
_entity_poly.entity_id
_entity_poly.type
_entity_poly.pdbx_seq_one_letter_code
_entity_poly.pdbx_strand_id
1 'polypeptide(L)'
;MNAGELGVRSVRSLTDRMLTVTRHNDLGVLAGLLGGLVGRRAPQRHLFEPVLFELVAIIVHALRRRADPAATGSQDAMYAVDVLDEADAAVAIDEVQPALRAVLRAVLAALNDDLADARFQVGLVTADPDPLARLDAVFHALLWADGLAGERT
;
A
#
# COMPACT_ATOMS: atom_id res chain seq x y z
N MET A 1 3.84 15.50 25.02
CA MET A 1 3.34 14.49 24.08
C MET A 1 2.45 15.21 23.09
N ASN A 2 2.85 15.26 21.82
CA ASN A 2 2.26 16.19 20.85
C ASN A 2 1.22 15.48 19.97
N ALA A 3 0.24 16.23 19.42
CA ALA A 3 -0.86 15.66 18.61
C ALA A 3 -0.36 14.85 17.39
N GLY A 4 0.78 15.22 16.81
CA GLY A 4 1.41 14.49 15.72
C GLY A 4 1.95 13.10 16.12
N GLU A 5 2.50 12.95 17.33
CA GLU A 5 3.00 11.65 17.82
C GLU A 5 1.85 10.67 18.09
N LEU A 6 0.70 11.18 18.53
CA LEU A 6 -0.53 10.41 18.73
C LEU A 6 -1.12 9.93 17.40
N GLY A 7 -1.08 10.77 16.36
CA GLY A 7 -1.52 10.41 15.01
C GLY A 7 -0.63 9.36 14.34
N VAL A 8 0.70 9.46 14.47
CA VAL A 8 1.61 8.44 13.92
C VAL A 8 1.44 7.09 14.62
N ARG A 9 1.30 7.09 15.96
CA ARG A 9 1.04 5.85 16.70
C ARG A 9 -0.31 5.24 16.36
N SER A 10 -1.35 6.04 16.12
CA SER A 10 -2.66 5.53 15.74
C SER A 10 -2.67 4.92 14.35
N VAL A 11 -1.98 5.53 13.38
CA VAL A 11 -1.81 4.99 12.02
C VAL A 11 -1.07 3.66 12.07
N ARG A 12 0.09 3.60 12.72
CA ARG A 12 0.87 2.36 12.85
C ARG A 12 0.06 1.25 13.53
N SER A 13 -0.58 1.57 14.65
CA SER A 13 -1.41 0.60 15.38
C SER A 13 -2.57 0.08 14.55
N LEU A 14 -3.19 0.93 13.71
CA LEU A 14 -4.27 0.52 12.81
C LEU A 14 -3.73 -0.37 11.68
N THR A 15 -2.64 0.01 11.04
CA THR A 15 -1.97 -0.77 9.98
C THR A 15 -1.54 -2.14 10.50
N ASP A 16 -0.87 -2.20 11.66
CA ASP A 16 -0.45 -3.46 12.30
C ASP A 16 -1.63 -4.37 12.63
N ARG A 17 -2.73 -3.78 13.09
CA ARG A 17 -3.98 -4.51 13.36
C ARG A 17 -4.57 -5.07 12.07
N MET A 18 -4.65 -4.27 11.00
CA MET A 18 -5.14 -4.72 9.71
C MET A 18 -4.30 -5.88 9.17
N LEU A 19 -2.97 -5.75 9.15
CA LEU A 19 -2.07 -6.83 8.71
C LEU A 19 -2.22 -8.09 9.58
N THR A 20 -2.35 -7.93 10.89
CA THR A 20 -2.57 -9.08 11.79
C THR A 20 -3.88 -9.79 11.48
N VAL A 21 -4.96 -9.05 11.27
CA VAL A 21 -6.27 -9.62 10.92
C VAL A 21 -6.23 -10.30 9.54
N THR A 22 -5.57 -9.69 8.55
CA THR A 22 -5.33 -10.29 7.22
C THR A 22 -4.62 -11.63 7.34
N ARG A 23 -3.54 -11.73 8.13
CA ARG A 23 -2.80 -12.97 8.37
C ARG A 23 -3.63 -14.11 8.96
N HIS A 24 -4.58 -13.77 9.82
CA HIS A 24 -5.45 -14.76 10.47
C HIS A 24 -6.69 -15.08 9.62
N ASN A 25 -6.82 -14.49 8.42
CA ASN A 25 -7.96 -14.62 7.53
C ASN A 25 -9.31 -14.30 8.21
N ASP A 26 -9.31 -13.37 9.18
CA ASP A 26 -10.53 -12.91 9.86
C ASP A 26 -11.20 -11.81 9.03
N LEU A 27 -11.89 -12.25 7.97
CA LEU A 27 -12.56 -11.38 7.01
C LEU A 27 -13.64 -10.50 7.64
N GLY A 28 -14.27 -10.96 8.73
CA GLY A 28 -15.31 -10.20 9.43
C GLY A 28 -14.72 -8.98 10.13
N VAL A 29 -13.63 -9.15 10.85
CA VAL A 29 -12.91 -8.03 11.49
C VAL A 29 -12.27 -7.13 10.44
N LEU A 30 -11.70 -7.70 9.36
CA LEU A 30 -11.08 -6.93 8.29
C LEU A 30 -12.10 -6.01 7.59
N ALA A 31 -13.27 -6.55 7.24
CA ALA A 31 -14.36 -5.78 6.65
C ALA A 31 -14.82 -4.64 7.55
N GLY A 32 -14.89 -4.87 8.86
CA GLY A 32 -15.21 -3.82 9.84
C GLY A 32 -14.16 -2.69 9.88
N LEU A 33 -12.87 -3.05 9.87
CA LEU A 33 -11.77 -2.09 9.86
C LEU A 33 -11.72 -1.28 8.56
N LEU A 34 -11.85 -1.94 7.40
CA LEU A 34 -11.87 -1.27 6.10
C LEU A 34 -13.11 -0.38 5.95
N GLY A 35 -14.28 -0.83 6.42
CA GLY A 35 -15.50 -0.02 6.46
C GLY A 35 -15.35 1.22 7.34
N GLY A 36 -14.63 1.11 8.46
CA GLY A 36 -14.26 2.22 9.35
C GLY A 36 -13.27 3.23 8.75
N LEU A 37 -12.57 2.86 7.67
CA LEU A 37 -11.60 3.69 6.97
C LEU A 37 -12.18 4.34 5.69
N VAL A 38 -12.93 3.58 4.89
CA VAL A 38 -13.31 3.98 3.52
C VAL A 38 -14.74 4.52 3.42
N GLY A 39 -15.61 4.13 4.34
CA GLY A 39 -17.03 4.50 4.30
C GLY A 39 -17.28 6.02 4.30
N ARG A 40 -18.37 6.45 3.65
CA ARG A 40 -18.73 7.88 3.52
C ARG A 40 -18.83 8.63 4.85
N ARG A 41 -19.27 7.94 5.90
CA ARG A 41 -19.38 8.46 7.29
C ARG A 41 -18.40 7.77 8.24
N ALA A 42 -17.34 7.21 7.70
CA ALA A 42 -16.46 6.37 8.49
C ALA A 42 -15.67 7.21 9.50
N PRO A 43 -15.61 6.80 10.77
CA PRO A 43 -15.02 7.59 11.85
C PRO A 43 -13.51 7.82 11.64
N GLN A 44 -12.84 6.91 10.93
CA GLN A 44 -11.41 6.95 10.68
C GLN A 44 -11.06 7.36 9.25
N ARG A 45 -11.99 7.97 8.50
CA ARG A 45 -11.73 8.39 7.10
C ARG A 45 -10.49 9.27 6.93
N HIS A 46 -10.21 10.12 7.91
CA HIS A 46 -9.00 10.97 7.92
C HIS A 46 -7.69 10.17 8.03
N LEU A 47 -7.75 8.89 8.41
CA LEU A 47 -6.60 8.00 8.48
C LEU A 47 -6.36 7.23 7.18
N PHE A 48 -7.24 7.34 6.16
CA PHE A 48 -7.10 6.58 4.92
C PHE A 48 -5.75 6.84 4.23
N GLU A 49 -5.46 8.10 3.94
CA GLU A 49 -4.22 8.53 3.29
C GLU A 49 -2.95 8.10 4.06
N PRO A 50 -2.81 8.40 5.37
CA PRO A 50 -1.61 7.98 6.10
C PRO A 50 -1.51 6.46 6.29
N VAL A 51 -2.63 5.72 6.39
CA VAL A 51 -2.60 4.25 6.41
C VAL A 51 -2.11 3.69 5.09
N LEU A 52 -2.62 4.21 3.97
CA LEU A 52 -2.17 3.79 2.63
C LEU A 52 -0.68 4.11 2.42
N PHE A 53 -0.21 5.26 2.91
CA PHE A 53 1.20 5.62 2.86
C PHE A 53 2.08 4.69 3.73
N GLU A 54 1.64 4.32 4.93
CA GLU A 54 2.35 3.35 5.78
C GLU A 54 2.42 1.97 5.10
N LEU A 55 1.34 1.53 4.43
CA LEU A 55 1.33 0.29 3.67
C LEU A 55 2.32 0.32 2.50
N VAL A 56 2.35 1.41 1.73
CA VAL A 56 3.35 1.63 0.67
C VAL A 56 4.77 1.55 1.24
N ALA A 57 5.02 2.18 2.39
CA ALA A 57 6.34 2.12 3.04
C ALA A 57 6.72 0.69 3.47
N ILE A 58 5.77 -0.09 3.99
CA ILE A 58 5.98 -1.50 4.35
C ILE A 58 6.34 -2.33 3.11
N ILE A 59 5.62 -2.15 2.00
CA ILE A 59 5.88 -2.82 0.72
C ILE A 59 7.27 -2.48 0.20
N VAL A 60 7.60 -1.19 0.11
CA VAL A 60 8.90 -0.69 -0.36
C VAL A 60 10.04 -1.26 0.48
N HIS A 61 9.89 -1.25 1.80
CA HIS A 61 10.90 -1.79 2.70
C HIS A 61 11.08 -3.30 2.52
N ALA A 62 9.99 -4.06 2.32
CA ALA A 62 10.06 -5.49 2.06
C ALA A 62 10.76 -5.80 0.72
N LEU A 63 10.43 -5.06 -0.35
CA LEU A 63 11.06 -5.20 -1.66
C LEU A 63 12.56 -4.87 -1.62
N ARG A 64 12.94 -3.77 -0.96
CA ARG A 64 14.36 -3.40 -0.79
C ARG A 64 15.17 -4.46 -0.04
N ARG A 65 14.57 -5.18 0.91
CA ARG A 65 15.25 -6.29 1.60
C ARG A 65 15.41 -7.53 0.72
N ARG A 66 14.51 -7.74 -0.23
CA ARG A 66 14.55 -8.87 -1.17
C ARG A 66 15.48 -8.61 -2.36
N ALA A 67 15.66 -7.36 -2.74
CA ALA A 67 16.62 -6.98 -3.77
C ALA A 67 18.04 -7.40 -3.34
N ASP A 68 18.69 -8.24 -4.15
CA ASP A 68 20.05 -8.71 -3.89
C ASP A 68 21.04 -7.53 -4.02
N PRO A 69 21.74 -7.14 -2.93
CA PRO A 69 22.73 -6.07 -2.98
C PRO A 69 23.86 -6.32 -3.99
N ALA A 70 24.15 -7.58 -4.33
CA ALA A 70 25.16 -7.96 -5.30
C ALA A 70 24.69 -7.79 -6.75
N ALA A 71 23.39 -7.86 -7.03
CA ALA A 71 22.81 -7.61 -8.35
C ALA A 71 22.68 -6.11 -8.65
N THR A 72 22.47 -5.28 -7.62
CA THR A 72 22.31 -3.82 -7.70
C THR A 72 23.61 -3.06 -7.38
N GLY A 73 24.77 -3.58 -7.79
CA GLY A 73 26.10 -3.05 -7.45
C GLY A 73 26.43 -1.60 -7.88
N SER A 74 25.43 -0.80 -8.27
CA SER A 74 25.54 0.64 -8.48
C SER A 74 24.52 1.36 -7.61
N GLN A 75 24.91 2.50 -7.05
CA GLN A 75 24.02 3.42 -6.31
C GLN A 75 22.86 4.00 -7.16
N ASP A 76 22.79 3.62 -8.45
CA ASP A 76 21.80 4.03 -9.45
C ASP A 76 20.83 2.88 -9.86
N ALA A 77 20.50 1.97 -8.95
CA ALA A 77 19.55 0.90 -9.26
C ALA A 77 18.14 1.48 -9.50
N MET A 78 17.70 1.49 -10.77
CA MET A 78 16.36 1.89 -11.16
C MET A 78 15.39 0.72 -11.01
N TYR A 79 14.31 0.94 -10.26
CA TYR A 79 13.23 -0.03 -10.16
C TYR A 79 12.24 0.18 -11.29
N ALA A 80 11.84 -0.91 -11.94
CA ALA A 80 10.76 -0.99 -12.92
C ALA A 80 9.71 -2.01 -12.45
N VAL A 81 8.52 -1.96 -13.04
CA VAL A 81 7.42 -2.88 -12.74
C VAL A 81 6.89 -3.49 -14.02
N ASP A 82 6.79 -4.81 -14.04
CA ASP A 82 6.03 -5.56 -15.04
C ASP A 82 4.73 -6.02 -14.38
N VAL A 83 3.60 -5.83 -15.06
CA VAL A 83 2.28 -6.27 -14.59
C VAL A 83 1.88 -7.49 -15.41
N LEU A 84 1.58 -8.58 -14.73
CA LEU A 84 1.13 -9.83 -15.32
C LEU A 84 -0.27 -10.17 -14.83
N ASP A 85 -1.07 -10.83 -15.65
CA ASP A 85 -2.34 -11.42 -15.24
C ASP A 85 -2.15 -12.82 -14.63
N GLU A 86 -3.25 -13.50 -14.30
CA GLU A 86 -3.26 -14.85 -13.73
C GLU A 86 -2.69 -15.93 -14.68
N ALA A 87 -2.58 -15.64 -15.98
CA ALA A 87 -2.01 -16.51 -17.00
C ALA A 87 -0.56 -16.15 -17.35
N ASP A 88 0.11 -15.32 -16.52
CA ASP A 88 1.45 -14.77 -16.73
C ASP A 88 1.57 -13.93 -18.02
N ALA A 89 0.46 -13.42 -18.55
CA ALA A 89 0.48 -12.54 -19.73
C ALA A 89 0.74 -11.09 -19.31
N ALA A 90 1.60 -10.40 -20.06
CA ALA A 90 1.90 -9.00 -19.82
C ALA A 90 0.66 -8.12 -20.04
N VAL A 91 0.33 -7.33 -19.03
CA VAL A 91 -0.79 -6.37 -19.02
C VAL A 91 -0.22 -4.96 -19.06
N ALA A 92 -0.78 -4.11 -19.93
CA ALA A 92 -0.39 -2.71 -19.96
C ALA A 92 -0.81 -2.04 -18.64
N ILE A 93 0.09 -1.23 -18.05
CA ILE A 93 -0.20 -0.54 -16.79
C ILE A 93 -1.49 0.29 -16.84
N ASP A 94 -1.91 0.74 -18.03
CA ASP A 94 -3.12 1.53 -18.21
C ASP A 94 -4.43 0.73 -18.22
N GLU A 95 -4.33 -0.60 -18.32
CA GLU A 95 -5.44 -1.53 -18.15
C GLU A 95 -5.69 -1.86 -16.67
N VAL A 96 -4.74 -1.54 -15.80
CA VAL A 96 -4.90 -1.67 -14.35
C VAL A 96 -5.89 -0.62 -13.83
N GLN A 97 -6.78 -1.06 -12.94
CA GLN A 97 -7.76 -0.18 -12.29
C GLN A 97 -7.10 1.10 -11.74
N PRO A 98 -7.67 2.30 -11.97
CA PRO A 98 -6.98 3.56 -11.71
C PRO A 98 -6.41 3.71 -10.31
N ALA A 99 -7.17 3.33 -9.27
CA ALA A 99 -6.71 3.41 -7.88
C ALA A 99 -5.56 2.44 -7.60
N LEU A 100 -5.64 1.20 -8.11
CA LEU A 100 -4.58 0.20 -7.96
C LEU A 100 -3.31 0.62 -8.72
N ARG A 101 -3.46 1.15 -9.93
CA ARG A 101 -2.39 1.74 -10.73
C ARG A 101 -1.67 2.86 -9.98
N ALA A 102 -2.41 3.73 -9.30
CA ALA A 102 -1.83 4.78 -8.48
C ALA A 102 -1.06 4.20 -7.28
N VAL A 103 -1.53 3.14 -6.61
CA VAL A 103 -0.74 2.47 -5.56
C VAL A 103 0.55 1.88 -6.12
N LEU A 104 0.51 1.20 -7.27
CA LEU A 104 1.72 0.67 -7.94
C LEU A 104 2.72 1.79 -8.25
N ARG A 105 2.25 2.91 -8.80
CA ARG A 105 3.10 4.07 -9.07
C ARG A 105 3.65 4.68 -7.78
N ALA A 106 2.87 4.72 -6.70
CA ALA A 106 3.36 5.19 -5.40
C ALA A 106 4.51 4.32 -4.86
N VAL A 107 4.38 3.00 -4.97
CA VAL A 107 5.44 2.03 -4.60
C VAL A 107 6.68 2.23 -5.48
N LEU A 108 6.50 2.34 -6.79
CA LEU A 108 7.60 2.52 -7.75
C LEU A 108 8.34 3.84 -7.51
N ALA A 109 7.61 4.94 -7.31
CA ALA A 109 8.19 6.24 -7.01
C ALA A 109 8.98 6.19 -5.69
N ALA A 110 8.42 5.60 -4.64
CA ALA A 110 9.10 5.45 -3.36
C ALA A 110 10.33 4.53 -3.43
N LEU A 111 10.30 3.48 -4.26
CA LEU A 111 11.47 2.64 -4.52
C LEU A 111 12.61 3.43 -5.17
N ASN A 112 12.28 4.30 -6.12
CA ASN A 112 13.20 5.19 -6.85
C ASN A 112 13.46 6.53 -6.11
N ASP A 113 13.19 6.60 -4.80
CA ASP A 113 13.43 7.78 -3.95
C ASP A 113 12.69 9.08 -4.36
N ASP A 114 11.65 8.98 -5.19
CA ASP A 114 10.74 10.08 -5.53
C ASP A 114 9.53 10.11 -4.57
N LEU A 115 9.75 10.62 -3.36
CA LEU A 115 8.69 10.74 -2.35
C LEU A 115 7.62 11.77 -2.72
N ALA A 116 7.92 12.73 -3.60
CA ALA A 116 6.95 13.73 -4.03
C ALA A 116 5.90 13.09 -4.95
N ASP A 117 6.34 12.31 -5.93
CA ASP A 117 5.43 11.54 -6.77
C ASP A 117 4.70 10.47 -5.96
N ALA A 118 5.38 9.76 -5.04
CA ALA A 118 4.70 8.78 -4.19
C ALA A 118 3.51 9.38 -3.40
N ARG A 119 3.69 10.58 -2.82
CA ARG A 119 2.61 11.32 -2.14
C ARG A 119 1.52 11.75 -3.11
N PHE A 120 1.88 12.23 -4.29
CA PHE A 120 0.91 12.61 -5.32
C PHE A 120 0.03 11.42 -5.71
N GLN A 121 0.62 10.26 -5.98
CA GLN A 121 -0.12 9.05 -6.35
C GLN A 121 -1.06 8.57 -5.23
N VAL A 122 -0.61 8.55 -3.97
CA VAL A 122 -1.48 8.24 -2.81
C VAL A 122 -2.61 9.27 -2.66
N GLY A 123 -2.33 10.54 -2.95
CA GLY A 123 -3.33 11.61 -2.98
C GLY A 123 -4.42 11.36 -4.04
N LEU A 124 -4.07 10.84 -5.22
CA LEU A 124 -5.04 10.48 -6.25
C LEU A 124 -6.02 9.39 -5.76
N VAL A 125 -5.51 8.36 -5.09
CA VAL A 125 -6.37 7.31 -4.50
C VAL A 125 -7.28 7.89 -3.44
N THR A 126 -6.75 8.75 -2.56
CA THR A 126 -7.50 9.37 -1.47
C THR A 126 -8.65 10.25 -1.99
N ALA A 127 -8.37 11.01 -3.06
CA ALA A 127 -9.31 11.91 -3.71
C ALA A 127 -10.39 11.19 -4.53
N ASP A 128 -10.24 9.88 -4.79
CA ASP A 128 -11.21 9.11 -5.58
C ASP A 128 -12.61 9.18 -4.95
N PRO A 129 -13.64 9.63 -5.69
CA PRO A 129 -15.00 9.70 -5.16
C PRO A 129 -15.60 8.31 -4.90
N ASP A 130 -15.14 7.27 -5.58
CA ASP A 130 -15.64 5.91 -5.45
C ASP A 130 -15.04 5.22 -4.20
N PRO A 131 -15.85 4.91 -3.18
CA PRO A 131 -15.38 4.13 -2.04
C PRO A 131 -14.94 2.71 -2.41
N LEU A 132 -15.45 2.10 -3.48
CA LEU A 132 -15.02 0.76 -3.88
C LEU A 132 -13.59 0.80 -4.46
N ALA A 133 -13.28 1.77 -5.31
CA ALA A 133 -11.91 1.97 -5.81
C ALA A 133 -10.89 2.18 -4.67
N ARG A 134 -11.24 2.98 -3.65
CA ARG A 134 -10.41 3.16 -2.44
C ARG A 134 -10.26 1.89 -1.62
N LEU A 135 -11.34 1.12 -1.48
CA LEU A 135 -11.35 -0.16 -0.77
C LEU A 135 -10.43 -1.15 -1.47
N ASP A 136 -10.54 -1.28 -2.78
CA ASP A 136 -9.71 -2.17 -3.59
C ASP A 136 -8.23 -1.81 -3.47
N ALA A 137 -7.90 -0.52 -3.53
CA ALA A 137 -6.52 -0.05 -3.38
C ALA A 137 -5.91 -0.42 -2.02
N VAL A 138 -6.61 -0.13 -0.90
CA VAL A 138 -6.08 -0.46 0.43
C VAL A 138 -6.06 -1.97 0.67
N PHE A 139 -7.03 -2.72 0.13
CA PHE A 139 -7.08 -4.17 0.24
C PHE A 139 -5.91 -4.83 -0.49
N HIS A 140 -5.63 -4.44 -1.74
CA HIS A 140 -4.47 -4.95 -2.48
C HIS A 140 -3.14 -4.55 -1.82
N ALA A 141 -3.03 -3.31 -1.31
CA ALA A 141 -1.85 -2.90 -0.56
C ALA A 141 -1.63 -3.76 0.71
N LEU A 142 -2.70 -4.14 1.41
CA LEU A 142 -2.64 -5.06 2.54
C LEU A 142 -2.20 -6.47 2.12
N LEU A 143 -2.73 -7.00 1.01
CA LEU A 143 -2.34 -8.31 0.49
C LEU A 143 -0.86 -8.33 0.08
N TRP A 144 -0.38 -7.30 -0.60
CA TRP A 144 1.03 -7.19 -0.97
C TRP A 144 1.92 -7.03 0.25
N ALA A 145 1.55 -6.16 1.20
CA ALA A 145 2.31 -5.98 2.43
C ALA A 145 2.39 -7.28 3.25
N ASP A 146 1.31 -8.05 3.29
CA ASP A 146 1.27 -9.34 3.97
C ASP A 146 2.11 -10.41 3.25
N GLY A 147 1.87 -10.63 1.95
CA GLY A 147 2.63 -11.61 1.16
C GLY A 147 4.13 -11.30 1.14
N LEU A 148 4.49 -10.02 1.02
CA LEU A 148 5.89 -9.59 1.02
C LEU A 148 6.56 -9.73 2.39
N ALA A 149 5.81 -9.56 3.47
CA ALA A 149 6.30 -9.70 4.85
C ALA A 149 6.28 -11.16 5.36
N GLY A 150 5.44 -12.01 4.78
CA GLY A 150 5.17 -13.39 5.20
C GLY A 150 6.20 -14.42 4.73
N GLU A 151 6.93 -14.19 3.64
CA GLU A 151 8.04 -15.06 3.20
C GLU A 151 9.30 -14.83 4.08
N ARG A 152 9.22 -15.24 5.34
CA ARG A 152 10.34 -15.38 6.28
C ARG A 152 10.69 -16.85 6.51
N THR A 153 10.68 -17.66 5.46
CA THR A 153 11.11 -19.07 5.48
C THR A 153 12.04 -19.35 4.33
#